data_AF-A0A447GAM5-F1
#
_entry.id   AF-A0A447GAM5-F1
#
_cell.length_a   1.000
_cell.length_b   1.000
_cell.length_c   1.000
_cell.angle_alpha   90.00
_cell.angle_beta   90.00
_cell.angle_gamma   90.00
#
_symmetry.space_group_name_H-M   'P 1'
#
loop_
_entity.id
_entity.type
_entity.pdbx_description
1 polymer ?
#
loop_
_entity_poly.entity_id
_entity_poly.type
_entity_poly.pdbx_seq_one_letter_code
_entity_poly.pdbx_strand_id
1 'polypeptide(L)'
;MSSYSYFADLPQVEDDEIAAHTEVLVADSRVDQRLIRAAVDEVFTANPALGTVFEPFCDCWAARPGGGWGWAVEPPGDTVADVVARQRAAFDMRTGRLFAVSLIPGAPDRLVLSASHLCIDGPSWQLVIGELVRAYDGSVWRRLSPNAPSRFAQHRRS
;
A
#
# COMPACT_ATOMS: atom_id res chain seq x y z
N MET A 1 -10.75 13.04 21.29
CA MET A 1 -9.40 13.10 21.89
C MET A 1 -8.45 12.49 20.87
N SER A 2 -7.47 13.24 20.36
CA SER A 2 -6.45 12.66 19.47
C SER A 2 -5.54 11.74 20.28
N SER A 3 -5.40 10.50 19.84
CA SER A 3 -4.47 9.53 20.45
C SER A 3 -3.05 9.84 19.97
N TYR A 4 -2.15 10.09 20.90
CA TYR A 4 -0.72 10.31 20.62
C TYR A 4 0.11 9.19 21.23
N SER A 5 1.14 8.77 20.50
CA SER A 5 2.20 7.87 20.96
C SER A 5 3.51 8.63 21.02
N TYR A 6 4.40 8.31 21.95
CA TYR A 6 5.69 9.00 22.13
C TYR A 6 6.86 8.02 22.01
N PHE A 7 7.93 8.43 21.32
CA PHE A 7 9.14 7.64 21.04
C PHE A 7 10.38 8.43 21.43
N ALA A 8 11.34 7.81 22.12
CA ALA A 8 12.59 8.48 22.50
C ALA A 8 13.42 8.91 21.28
N ASP A 9 13.52 8.02 20.29
CA ASP A 9 14.13 8.28 18.99
C ASP A 9 13.14 7.93 17.88
N LEU A 10 13.33 8.49 16.68
CA LEU A 10 12.65 7.96 15.49
C LEU A 10 13.08 6.49 15.32
N PRO A 11 12.15 5.58 14.99
CA PRO A 11 12.51 4.24 14.55
C PRO A 11 13.59 4.38 13.48
N GLN A 12 14.78 3.84 13.76
CA GLN A 12 15.92 3.91 12.84
C GLN A 12 15.47 3.24 11.54
N VAL A 13 15.50 3.99 10.44
CA VAL A 13 15.42 3.44 9.08
C VAL A 13 16.77 2.76 8.86
N GLU A 14 17.01 1.62 9.52
CA GLU A 14 18.24 0.85 9.33
C GLU A 14 18.28 0.37 7.88
N ASP A 15 19.43 0.57 7.24
CA ASP A 15 19.72 0.33 5.82
C ASP A 15 19.20 -1.04 5.33
N ASP A 16 18.48 -0.99 4.19
CA ASP A 16 18.26 -2.05 3.19
C ASP A 16 17.79 -3.43 3.72
N GLU A 17 16.49 -3.79 3.67
CA GLU A 17 15.87 -4.35 2.45
C GLU A 17 14.31 -4.24 2.46
N ILE A 18 13.70 -3.43 3.34
CA ILE A 18 12.22 -3.28 3.46
C ILE A 18 11.79 -1.79 3.60
N ALA A 19 12.27 -0.90 2.72
CA ALA A 19 11.98 0.54 2.84
C ALA A 19 10.54 0.96 2.44
N ALA A 20 9.64 0.01 2.14
CA ALA A 20 8.19 0.15 2.06
C ALA A 20 7.62 -1.23 1.67
N HIS A 21 6.41 -1.53 2.11
CA HIS A 21 5.63 -2.63 1.56
C HIS A 21 5.02 -2.21 0.22
N THR A 22 5.03 -3.09 -0.77
CA THR A 22 4.43 -2.85 -2.08
C THR A 22 3.61 -4.06 -2.50
N GLU A 23 2.43 -3.82 -3.07
CA GLU A 23 1.55 -4.83 -3.64
C GLU A 23 1.03 -4.37 -5.00
N VAL A 24 0.86 -5.31 -5.94
CA VAL A 24 0.31 -5.03 -7.27
C VAL A 24 -0.89 -5.93 -7.52
N LEU A 25 -2.07 -5.32 -7.64
CA LEU A 25 -3.29 -6.02 -8.00
C LEU A 25 -3.54 -5.88 -9.50
N VAL A 26 -3.86 -6.99 -10.15
CA VAL A 26 -4.19 -7.03 -11.58
C VAL A 26 -5.69 -7.29 -11.71
N ALA A 27 -6.40 -6.39 -12.40
CA ALA A 27 -7.84 -6.46 -12.54
C ALA A 27 -8.25 -7.44 -13.66
N ASP A 28 -9.26 -8.26 -13.42
CA ASP A 28 -9.84 -9.14 -14.45
C ASP A 28 -10.79 -8.38 -15.40
N SER A 29 -11.15 -7.14 -15.05
CA SER A 29 -11.95 -6.22 -15.89
C SER A 29 -11.53 -4.76 -15.66
N ARG A 30 -12.18 -3.82 -16.35
CA ARG A 30 -11.90 -2.39 -16.17
C ARG A 30 -12.19 -1.94 -14.74
N VAL A 31 -11.27 -1.18 -14.16
CA VAL A 31 -11.43 -0.63 -12.81
C VAL A 31 -12.23 0.66 -12.87
N ASP A 32 -13.36 0.73 -12.15
CA ASP A 32 -14.07 1.98 -11.90
C ASP A 32 -13.29 2.80 -10.86
N GLN A 33 -12.70 3.91 -11.31
CA GLN A 33 -11.87 4.78 -10.50
C GLN A 33 -12.58 5.33 -9.26
N ARG A 34 -13.90 5.58 -9.34
CA ARG A 34 -14.66 6.12 -8.21
C ARG A 34 -14.85 5.06 -7.13
N LEU A 35 -15.20 3.85 -7.54
CA LEU A 35 -15.43 2.74 -6.62
C LEU A 35 -14.11 2.31 -5.94
N ILE A 36 -12.99 2.26 -6.68
CA ILE A 36 -11.72 1.86 -6.06
C ILE A 36 -11.21 2.91 -5.10
N ARG A 37 -11.36 4.18 -5.45
CA ARG A 37 -10.99 5.27 -4.53
C ARG A 37 -11.84 5.23 -3.26
N ALA A 38 -13.14 5.00 -3.37
CA ALA A 38 -14.03 4.86 -2.21
C ALA A 38 -13.64 3.66 -1.33
N ALA A 39 -13.29 2.53 -1.93
CA ALA A 39 -12.81 1.36 -1.20
C ALA A 39 -11.48 1.63 -0.47
N VAL A 40 -10.53 2.33 -1.11
CA VAL A 40 -9.28 2.75 -0.45
C VAL A 40 -9.55 3.72 0.69
N ASP A 41 -10.47 4.68 0.51
CA ASP A 41 -10.87 5.61 1.57
C ASP A 41 -11.50 4.88 2.77
N GLU A 42 -12.33 3.86 2.55
CA GLU A 42 -12.90 3.01 3.60
C GLU A 42 -11.79 2.28 4.39
N VAL A 43 -10.87 1.62 3.68
CA VAL A 43 -9.74 0.90 4.30
C VAL A 43 -8.83 1.86 5.07
N PHE A 44 -8.53 3.03 4.52
CA PHE A 44 -7.72 4.04 5.21
C PHE A 44 -8.40 4.55 6.47
N THR A 45 -9.72 4.75 6.42
CA THR A 45 -10.53 5.17 7.58
C THR A 45 -10.52 4.11 8.68
N ALA A 46 -10.59 2.83 8.31
CA ALA A 46 -10.49 1.71 9.24
C ALA A 46 -9.07 1.53 9.81
N ASN A 47 -8.04 1.94 9.06
CA ASN A 47 -6.62 1.77 9.40
C ASN A 47 -5.89 3.13 9.46
N PRO A 48 -6.24 4.02 10.41
CA PRO A 48 -5.73 5.39 10.43
C PRO A 48 -4.23 5.48 10.76
N ALA A 49 -3.62 4.36 11.18
CA ALA A 49 -2.17 4.20 11.31
C ALA A 49 -1.44 4.35 9.97
N LEU A 50 -2.06 4.01 8.82
CA LEU A 50 -1.48 4.20 7.49
C LEU A 50 -1.11 5.66 7.20
N GLY A 51 -1.80 6.59 7.87
CA GLY A 51 -1.57 8.03 7.78
C GLY A 51 -0.78 8.60 8.96
N THR A 52 0.05 7.81 9.66
CA THR A 52 0.71 8.29 10.88
C THR A 52 1.59 9.51 10.61
N VAL A 53 1.37 10.57 11.38
CA VAL A 53 2.16 11.80 11.34
C VAL A 53 3.13 11.80 12.51
N PHE A 54 4.41 12.07 12.22
CA PHE A 54 5.49 12.16 13.20
C PHE A 54 5.91 13.62 13.40
N GLU A 55 5.85 14.09 14.63
CA GLU A 55 6.10 15.47 15.04
C GLU A 55 7.17 15.50 16.14
N PRO A 56 8.19 16.38 16.04
CA PRO A 56 9.14 16.53 17.13
C PRO A 56 8.45 17.11 18.37
N PHE A 57 8.73 16.55 19.54
CA PHE A 57 8.16 16.97 20.81
C PHE A 57 9.21 16.92 21.93
N CYS A 58 9.75 18.08 22.31
CA CYS A 58 10.90 18.19 23.21
C CYS A 58 12.07 17.31 22.72
N ASP A 59 12.60 16.43 23.57
CA ASP A 59 13.68 15.48 23.26
C ASP A 59 13.14 14.12 22.75
N CYS A 60 11.87 14.06 22.35
CA CYS A 60 11.23 12.84 21.85
C CYS A 60 10.40 13.13 20.58
N TRP A 61 9.83 12.09 20.00
CA TRP A 61 8.92 12.16 18.86
C TRP A 61 7.51 11.80 19.28
N ALA A 62 6.55 12.62 18.90
CA ALA A 62 5.14 12.32 19.01
C ALA A 62 4.63 11.76 17.68
N ALA A 63 3.80 10.73 17.72
CA ALA A 63 3.06 10.26 16.56
C ALA A 63 1.57 10.31 16.80
N ARG A 64 0.82 10.65 15.76
CA ARG A 64 -0.64 10.64 15.76
C ARG A 64 -1.17 10.01 14.47
N PRO A 65 -2.28 9.28 14.52
CA PRO A 65 -2.90 8.73 13.33
C PRO A 65 -3.63 9.82 12.53
N GLY A 66 -4.06 9.49 11.31
CA GLY A 66 -5.02 10.31 10.57
C GLY A 66 -4.45 11.50 9.79
N GLY A 67 -3.24 11.36 9.23
CA GLY A 67 -2.75 12.19 8.13
C GLY A 67 -3.53 11.92 6.84
N GLY A 68 -2.84 11.67 5.72
CA GLY A 68 -3.49 11.44 4.43
C GLY A 68 -2.81 10.36 3.60
N TRP A 69 -3.43 9.99 2.48
CA TRP A 69 -2.89 9.02 1.54
C TRP A 69 -2.84 9.59 0.11
N GLY A 70 -1.99 9.02 -0.74
CA GLY A 70 -1.78 9.48 -2.12
C GLY A 70 -2.60 8.69 -3.14
N TRP A 71 -3.26 9.38 -4.08
CA TRP A 71 -3.93 8.77 -5.23
C TRP A 71 -3.37 9.33 -6.54
N ALA A 72 -3.10 8.46 -7.51
CA ALA A 72 -2.77 8.86 -8.87
C ALA A 72 -3.38 7.91 -9.92
N VAL A 73 -3.63 8.45 -11.11
CA VAL A 73 -3.88 7.65 -12.32
C VAL A 73 -2.69 7.90 -13.23
N GLU A 74 -1.94 6.84 -13.52
CA GLU A 74 -0.69 6.91 -14.25
C GLU A 74 -0.97 6.86 -15.76
N PRO A 75 -0.05 7.38 -16.60
CA PRO A 75 -0.15 7.23 -18.05
C PRO A 75 -0.20 5.75 -18.48
N PRO A 76 -0.97 5.41 -19.53
CA PRO A 76 -0.88 4.08 -20.12
C PRO A 76 0.55 3.76 -20.56
N GLY A 77 1.08 2.62 -20.13
CA GLY A 77 2.45 2.18 -20.46
C GLY A 77 3.49 2.47 -19.38
N ASP A 78 3.17 3.23 -18.32
CA ASP A 78 4.04 3.37 -17.14
C ASP A 78 4.36 1.99 -16.55
N THR A 79 5.62 1.80 -16.17
CA THR A 79 6.06 0.56 -15.53
C THR A 79 5.68 0.57 -14.05
N VAL A 80 5.45 -0.61 -13.48
CA VAL A 80 5.21 -0.76 -12.04
C VAL A 80 6.38 -0.18 -11.23
N ALA A 81 7.62 -0.39 -11.69
CA ALA A 81 8.82 0.06 -10.98
C ALA A 81 8.87 1.61 -10.89
N ASP A 82 8.57 2.31 -11.97
CA ASP A 82 8.57 3.79 -12.00
C ASP A 82 7.49 4.36 -11.06
N VAL A 83 6.31 3.73 -11.06
CA VAL A 83 5.20 4.12 -10.20
C VAL A 83 5.53 3.89 -8.73
N VAL A 84 6.13 2.75 -8.38
CA VAL A 84 6.59 2.46 -7.02
C VAL A 84 7.64 3.49 -6.57
N ALA A 85 8.61 3.81 -7.43
CA ALA A 85 9.62 4.81 -7.12
C ALA A 85 8.99 6.19 -6.85
N ARG A 86 8.01 6.59 -7.67
CA ARG A 86 7.26 7.85 -7.51
C ARG A 86 6.44 7.89 -6.22
N GLN A 87 5.75 6.80 -5.88
CA GLN A 87 5.00 6.68 -4.63
C GLN A 87 5.92 6.85 -3.41
N ARG A 88 7.04 6.11 -3.40
CA ARG A 88 8.02 6.16 -2.29
C ARG A 88 8.68 7.53 -2.16
N ALA A 89 9.04 8.17 -3.28
CA ALA A 89 9.61 9.51 -3.27
C ALA A 89 8.63 10.59 -2.76
N ALA A 90 7.33 10.33 -2.84
CA ALA A 90 6.29 11.23 -2.32
C ALA A 90 5.95 10.98 -0.84
N PHE A 91 6.59 10.01 -0.18
CA PHE A 91 6.33 9.74 1.23
C PHE A 91 6.92 10.82 2.13
N ASP A 92 6.12 11.25 3.09
CA ASP A 92 6.51 12.25 4.07
C ASP A 92 5.83 11.99 5.42
N MET A 93 6.66 11.66 6.41
CA MET A 93 6.23 11.37 7.78
C MET A 93 5.64 12.58 8.49
N ARG A 94 5.98 13.80 8.09
CA ARG A 94 5.48 15.04 8.73
C ARG A 94 4.08 15.41 8.25
N THR A 95 3.69 14.97 7.06
CA THR A 95 2.33 15.14 6.54
C THR A 95 1.48 13.88 6.71
N GLY A 96 2.11 12.77 7.12
CA GLY A 96 1.48 11.46 7.26
C GLY A 96 1.15 10.82 5.92
N ARG A 97 1.71 11.31 4.81
CA ARG A 97 1.58 10.68 3.50
C ARG A 97 2.53 9.48 3.44
N LEU A 98 2.15 8.40 4.11
CA LEU A 98 2.95 7.17 4.22
C LEU A 98 2.32 5.99 3.48
N PHE A 99 1.17 6.20 2.84
CA PHE A 99 0.45 5.22 2.03
C PHE A 99 0.02 5.86 0.71
N ALA A 100 0.19 5.14 -0.39
CA ALA A 100 -0.18 5.61 -1.71
C ALA A 100 -0.71 4.47 -2.60
N VAL A 101 -1.65 4.84 -3.48
CA VAL A 101 -2.26 3.95 -4.46
C VAL A 101 -2.26 4.63 -5.82
N SER A 102 -1.82 3.90 -6.85
CA SER A 102 -1.81 4.36 -8.23
C SER A 102 -2.51 3.36 -9.13
N LEU A 103 -3.39 3.83 -10.01
CA LEU A 103 -3.97 3.03 -11.09
C LEU A 103 -3.16 3.22 -12.37
N ILE A 104 -2.63 2.14 -12.94
CA ILE A 104 -2.04 2.11 -14.28
C ILE A 104 -3.09 1.55 -15.24
N PRO A 105 -3.69 2.38 -16.12
CA PRO A 105 -4.64 1.92 -17.12
C PRO A 105 -3.97 1.01 -18.15
N GLY A 106 -4.62 -0.08 -18.52
CA GLY A 106 -4.04 -1.07 -19.45
C GLY A 106 -5.04 -2.09 -19.95
N ALA A 107 -4.52 -3.23 -20.40
CA ALA A 107 -5.29 -4.42 -20.74
C ALA A 107 -4.48 -5.65 -20.26
N PRO A 108 -4.51 -5.99 -18.95
CA PRO A 108 -5.41 -5.49 -17.90
C PRO A 108 -4.96 -4.20 -17.19
N ASP A 109 -5.89 -3.58 -16.46
CA ASP A 109 -5.59 -2.50 -15.51
C ASP A 109 -4.79 -3.04 -14.30
N ARG A 110 -3.91 -2.22 -13.73
CA ARG A 110 -3.09 -2.59 -12.57
C ARG A 110 -3.21 -1.54 -11.47
N LEU A 111 -3.40 -1.97 -10.23
CA LEU A 111 -3.39 -1.11 -9.04
C LEU A 111 -2.10 -1.36 -8.27
N VAL A 112 -1.28 -0.33 -8.11
CA VAL A 112 -0.01 -0.38 -7.37
C VAL A 112 -0.21 0.30 -6.03
N LEU A 113 0.07 -0.41 -4.95
CA LEU A 113 -0.04 0.10 -3.59
C LEU A 113 1.32 0.08 -2.92
N SER A 114 1.65 1.14 -2.19
CA SER A 114 2.84 1.18 -1.34
C SER A 114 2.52 1.78 0.03
N ALA A 115 3.12 1.23 1.08
CA ALA A 115 3.04 1.75 2.45
C ALA A 115 4.44 1.75 3.11
N SER A 116 4.78 2.82 3.82
CA SER A 116 6.04 2.90 4.57
C SER A 116 6.04 1.95 5.77
N HIS A 117 7.19 1.33 6.07
CA HIS A 117 7.37 0.53 7.29
C HIS A 117 7.19 1.37 8.57
N LEU A 118 7.30 2.70 8.48
CA LEU A 118 7.02 3.61 9.58
C LEU A 118 5.57 3.56 10.07
N CYS A 119 4.63 3.15 9.19
CA CYS A 119 3.20 3.17 9.52
C CYS A 119 2.59 1.78 9.68
N ILE A 120 3.20 0.72 9.13
CA ILE A 120 2.64 -0.63 9.15
C ILE A 120 3.72 -1.70 9.03
N ASP A 121 3.52 -2.82 9.72
CA ASP A 121 4.35 -4.02 9.60
C ASP A 121 3.91 -4.95 8.45
N GLY A 122 4.77 -5.92 8.10
CA GLY A 122 4.51 -6.86 6.99
C GLY A 122 3.24 -7.71 7.15
N PRO A 123 3.04 -8.40 8.29
CA PRO A 123 1.79 -9.12 8.56
C PRO A 123 0.53 -8.25 8.47
N SER A 124 0.53 -7.08 9.10
CA SER A 124 -0.58 -6.11 9.08
C SER A 124 -0.84 -5.58 7.68
N TRP A 125 0.21 -5.37 6.88
CA TRP A 125 0.08 -4.98 5.48
C TRP A 125 -0.73 -5.98 4.66
N GLN A 126 -0.52 -7.29 4.86
CA GLN A 126 -1.27 -8.32 4.16
C GLN A 126 -2.76 -8.35 4.54
N LEU A 127 -3.09 -7.94 5.77
CA LEU A 127 -4.48 -7.76 6.20
C LEU A 127 -5.13 -6.56 5.48
N VAL A 128 -4.46 -5.41 5.44
CA VAL A 128 -4.92 -4.21 4.72
C VAL A 128 -5.19 -4.51 3.24
N ILE A 129 -4.29 -5.25 2.57
CA ILE A 129 -4.53 -5.70 1.19
C ILE A 129 -5.75 -6.62 1.09
N GLY A 130 -5.96 -7.50 2.07
CA GLY A 130 -7.15 -8.34 2.15
C GLY A 130 -8.44 -7.55 2.30
N GLU A 131 -8.44 -6.49 3.12
CA GLU A 131 -9.58 -5.59 3.31
C GLU A 131 -9.90 -4.82 2.04
N LEU A 132 -8.90 -4.28 1.34
CA LEU A 132 -9.11 -3.56 0.08
C LEU A 132 -9.73 -4.44 -1.01
N VAL A 133 -9.20 -5.66 -1.17
CA VAL A 133 -9.75 -6.62 -2.14
C VAL A 133 -11.21 -6.96 -1.82
N ARG A 134 -11.59 -7.01 -0.54
CA ARG A 134 -12.98 -7.24 -0.11
C ARG A 134 -13.87 -6.02 -0.32
N ALA A 135 -13.36 -4.82 -0.03
CA ALA A 135 -14.10 -3.57 -0.15
C ALA A 135 -14.45 -3.22 -1.60
N TYR A 136 -13.56 -3.51 -2.56
CA TYR A 136 -13.80 -3.26 -3.99
C TYR A 136 -14.52 -4.41 -4.72
N ASP A 137 -15.29 -5.25 -4.03
CA ASP A 137 -15.90 -6.46 -4.59
C ASP A 137 -14.83 -7.50 -5.03
N GLY A 138 -14.63 -8.51 -4.17
CA GLY A 138 -13.64 -9.56 -4.34
C GLY A 138 -13.81 -10.45 -5.58
N SER A 139 -14.82 -10.20 -6.42
CA SER A 139 -15.03 -10.88 -7.71
C SER A 139 -14.22 -10.29 -8.88
N VAL A 140 -13.58 -9.12 -8.72
CA VAL A 140 -12.84 -8.41 -9.79
C VAL A 140 -11.32 -8.65 -9.76
N TRP A 141 -10.77 -9.17 -8.66
CA TRP A 141 -9.31 -9.26 -8.46
C TRP A 141 -8.79 -10.70 -8.50
N ARG A 142 -7.75 -10.92 -9.31
CA ARG A 142 -6.88 -12.09 -9.17
C ARG A 142 -5.66 -11.71 -8.33
N ARG A 143 -5.57 -12.24 -7.10
CA ARG A 143 -4.34 -12.15 -6.29
C ARG A 143 -3.27 -13.02 -6.95
N LEU A 144 -2.23 -12.40 -7.50
CA LEU A 144 -1.02 -13.11 -7.90
C LEU A 144 -0.23 -13.41 -6.63
N SER A 145 -0.45 -14.57 -6.01
CA SER A 145 0.43 -15.01 -4.91
C SER A 145 1.86 -15.13 -5.45
N PRO A 146 2.87 -14.51 -4.80
CA PRO A 146 4.28 -14.67 -5.20
C PRO A 146 4.82 -16.11 -5.03
N ASN A 147 4.04 -17.02 -4.45
CA ASN A 147 4.47 -18.38 -4.13
C ASN A 147 3.43 -19.47 -4.46
N ALA A 148 2.85 -19.42 -5.66
CA ALA A 148 2.09 -20.56 -6.17
C ALA A 148 3.07 -21.61 -6.73
N PRO A 149 3.10 -22.87 -6.24
CA PRO A 149 3.95 -23.90 -6.82
C PRO A 149 3.51 -24.13 -8.27
N SER A 150 4.46 -23.98 -9.20
CA SER A 150 4.30 -24.19 -10.62
C SER A 150 3.60 -25.53 -10.90
N ARG A 151 2.32 -25.47 -11.28
CA ARG A 151 1.50 -26.66 -11.56
C ARG A 151 1.79 -27.27 -12.95
N PHE A 152 3.05 -27.18 -13.40
CA PHE A 152 3.55 -27.76 -14.64
C PHE A 152 4.76 -28.63 -14.33
N ALA A 153 4.51 -29.88 -13.89
CA ALA A 153 5.40 -31.01 -14.10
C ALA A 153 4.76 -32.31 -13.59
N GLN A 154 3.74 -32.82 -14.31
CA GLN A 154 3.54 -34.27 -14.37
C GLN A 154 3.20 -34.64 -15.82
N HIS A 155 4.23 -34.64 -16.67
CA HIS A 155 4.19 -35.52 -17.84
C HIS A 155 4.28 -36.96 -17.34
N ARG A 156 3.13 -37.63 -17.47
CA ARG A 156 2.91 -39.06 -17.36
C ARG A 156 3.99 -39.81 -18.15
N ARG A 157 4.80 -40.61 -17.46
CA ARG A 157 5.59 -41.71 -18.05
C ARG A 157 5.01 -43.02 -17.52
N SER A 158 4.30 -43.73 -18.39
CA SER A 158 4.38 -45.19 -18.59
C SER A 158 3.51 -45.57 -19.78
#